data_AF-A0A2I6QN39-F1
#
_entry.id   AF-A0A2I6QN39-F1
#
_cell.length_a   1.000
_cell.length_b   1.000
_cell.length_c   1.000
_cell.angle_alpha   90.00
_cell.angle_beta   90.00
_cell.angle_gamma   90.00
#
_symmetry.space_group_name_H-M   'P 1'
#
loop_
_entity.id
_entity.type
_entity.pdbx_description
1 polymer ?
#
loop_
_entity_poly.entity_id
_entity_poly.type
_entity_poly.pdbx_seq_one_letter_code
_entity_poly.pdbx_strand_id
1 'polypeptide(L)'
;MATDSRTWFYSTPDARPYFIEERVNHTLWKNRLANLYMVCTQATAPIKMEGRWQNEMPVTFEWVPGQYFILRTGEESKEIIGVMRQVLMMRPSFTYMDGDGMHVVEWHRDDAETRWKEIQGKPQYQALRRLQRG
;
A
#
# COMPACT_ATOMS: atom_id res chain seq x y z
N MET A 1 -20.92 -1.79 -11.48
CA MET A 1 -20.42 -1.82 -10.08
C MET A 1 -19.36 -0.75 -9.93
N ALA A 2 -19.40 0.05 -8.86
CA ALA A 2 -18.34 1.01 -8.59
C ALA A 2 -17.08 0.26 -8.14
N THR A 3 -15.94 0.51 -8.78
CA THR A 3 -14.62 0.05 -8.31
C THR A 3 -14.27 0.76 -6.99
N ASP A 4 -14.11 -0.04 -5.93
CA ASP A 4 -13.59 0.35 -4.62
C ASP A 4 -12.65 -0.76 -4.08
N SER A 5 -12.11 -0.56 -2.88
CA SER A 5 -11.20 -1.53 -2.23
C SER A 5 -11.83 -2.90 -2.01
N ARG A 6 -13.15 -3.04 -1.97
CA ARG A 6 -13.81 -4.34 -1.86
C ARG A 6 -13.58 -5.23 -3.06
N THR A 7 -13.18 -4.64 -4.19
CA THR A 7 -13.00 -5.34 -5.46
C THR A 7 -11.56 -5.75 -5.76
N TRP A 8 -10.59 -5.33 -4.95
CA TRP A 8 -9.16 -5.63 -5.18
C TRP A 8 -8.32 -5.84 -3.90
N PHE A 9 -8.73 -5.26 -2.78
CA PHE A 9 -8.08 -5.50 -1.48
C PHE A 9 -8.84 -6.54 -0.66
N TYR A 10 -10.16 -6.42 -0.50
CA TYR A 10 -10.94 -7.38 0.30
C TYR A 10 -11.40 -8.61 -0.49
N SER A 11 -11.18 -8.63 -1.79
CA SER A 11 -11.41 -9.77 -2.67
C SER A 11 -10.19 -9.99 -3.54
N THR A 12 -9.91 -11.24 -3.93
CA THR A 12 -8.89 -11.53 -4.92
C THR A 12 -9.38 -11.10 -6.30
N PRO A 13 -8.76 -10.10 -6.95
CA PRO A 13 -9.09 -9.78 -8.34
C PRO A 13 -8.62 -10.92 -9.26
N ASP A 14 -9.20 -11.01 -10.45
CA ASP A 14 -8.67 -11.86 -11.51
C ASP A 14 -7.19 -11.52 -11.74
N ALA A 15 -6.32 -12.53 -11.81
CA ALA A 15 -4.88 -12.38 -11.98
C ALA A 15 -4.49 -11.95 -13.41
N ARG A 16 -5.06 -10.84 -13.87
CA ARG A 16 -4.81 -10.18 -15.15
C ARG A 16 -4.38 -8.75 -14.87
N PRO A 17 -3.14 -8.35 -15.23
CA PRO A 17 -2.60 -7.03 -14.92
C PRO A 17 -3.57 -5.88 -15.22
N TYR A 18 -4.13 -5.88 -16.43
CA TYR A 18 -5.08 -4.85 -16.88
C TYR A 18 -6.31 -4.69 -15.96
N PHE A 19 -6.90 -5.80 -15.48
CA PHE A 19 -8.07 -5.73 -14.59
C PHE A 19 -7.71 -5.23 -13.19
N ILE A 20 -6.50 -5.52 -12.72
CA ILE A 20 -5.99 -5.00 -11.45
C ILE A 20 -5.76 -3.49 -11.58
N GLU A 21 -5.08 -3.07 -12.64
CA GLU A 21 -4.81 -1.66 -12.96
C GLU A 21 -6.09 -0.85 -13.02
N GLU A 22 -7.10 -1.29 -13.77
CA GLU A 22 -8.37 -0.58 -13.91
C GLU A 22 -9.04 -0.38 -12.54
N ARG A 23 -9.11 -1.44 -11.72
CA ARG A 23 -9.75 -1.39 -10.39
C ARG A 23 -9.01 -0.47 -9.45
N VAL A 24 -7.69 -0.59 -9.36
CA VAL A 24 -6.87 0.21 -8.44
C VAL A 24 -6.85 1.67 -8.90
N ASN A 25 -6.51 1.96 -10.15
CA ASN A 25 -6.45 3.33 -10.65
C ASN A 25 -7.80 4.05 -10.55
N HIS A 26 -8.91 3.40 -10.94
CA HIS A 26 -10.24 4.01 -10.77
C HIS A 26 -10.59 4.25 -9.30
N THR A 27 -10.13 3.39 -8.37
CA THR A 27 -10.29 3.64 -6.93
C THR A 27 -9.50 4.88 -6.50
N LEU A 28 -8.23 4.99 -6.91
CA LEU A 28 -7.37 6.13 -6.58
C LEU A 28 -7.92 7.46 -7.11
N TRP A 29 -8.34 7.49 -8.38
CA TRP A 29 -8.85 8.68 -9.03
C TRP A 29 -10.15 9.18 -8.40
N LYS A 30 -11.06 8.27 -8.03
CA LYS A 30 -12.29 8.62 -7.28
C LYS A 30 -11.98 9.21 -5.90
N ASN A 31 -10.83 8.85 -5.32
CA ASN A 31 -10.37 9.34 -4.02
C ASN A 31 -9.32 10.46 -4.16
N ARG A 32 -9.38 11.24 -5.25
CA ARG A 32 -8.61 12.47 -5.50
C ARG A 32 -7.11 12.29 -5.78
N LEU A 33 -6.62 11.05 -5.94
CA LEU A 33 -5.26 10.79 -6.43
C LEU A 33 -5.21 10.67 -7.96
N ALA A 34 -5.82 11.64 -8.67
CA ALA A 34 -5.98 11.60 -10.13
C ALA A 34 -4.65 11.60 -10.91
N ASN A 35 -3.59 12.18 -10.32
CA ASN A 35 -2.26 12.25 -10.93
C ASN A 35 -1.40 10.99 -10.68
N LEU A 36 -1.94 10.00 -9.98
CA LEU A 36 -1.25 8.74 -9.71
C LEU A 36 -1.79 7.70 -10.67
N TYR A 37 -0.91 7.20 -11.52
CA TYR A 37 -1.17 6.03 -12.36
C TYR A 37 -0.26 4.90 -11.92
N MET A 38 -0.87 3.77 -11.58
CA MET A 38 -0.20 2.56 -11.13
C MET A 38 -0.23 1.51 -12.24
N VAL A 39 0.90 0.88 -12.50
CA VAL A 39 1.09 -0.23 -13.43
C VAL A 39 1.29 -1.51 -12.63
N CYS A 40 0.63 -2.60 -13.03
CA CYS A 40 0.74 -3.88 -12.36
C CYS A 40 1.99 -4.64 -12.81
N THR A 41 2.93 -4.85 -11.89
CA THR A 41 4.18 -5.58 -12.14
C THR A 41 4.10 -7.04 -11.70
N GLN A 42 3.18 -7.38 -10.79
CA GLN A 42 2.91 -8.76 -10.38
C GLN A 42 1.41 -8.94 -10.10
N ALA A 43 0.72 -9.77 -10.89
CA ALA A 43 -0.73 -9.94 -10.80
C ALA A 43 -1.19 -11.05 -9.82
N THR A 44 -0.26 -11.80 -9.23
CA THR A 44 -0.52 -12.86 -8.24
C THR A 44 0.01 -12.45 -6.87
N ALA A 45 -0.66 -12.91 -5.81
CA ALA A 45 -0.32 -12.55 -4.44
C ALA A 45 1.14 -12.94 -4.08
N PRO A 46 1.92 -12.03 -3.46
CA PRO A 46 1.60 -10.63 -3.18
C PRO A 46 1.52 -9.79 -4.47
N ILE A 47 0.38 -9.15 -4.71
CA ILE A 47 0.17 -8.32 -5.91
C ILE A 47 1.01 -7.07 -5.78
N LYS A 48 1.69 -6.67 -6.86
CA LYS A 48 2.58 -5.52 -6.89
C LYS A 48 2.21 -4.55 -7.99
N MET A 49 2.26 -3.27 -7.66
CA MET A 49 2.11 -2.19 -8.61
C MET A 49 3.13 -1.08 -8.35
N GLU A 50 3.51 -0.38 -9.40
CA GLU A 50 4.41 0.77 -9.33
C GLU A 50 3.84 1.96 -10.08
N GLY A 51 4.19 3.16 -9.64
CA GLY A 51 3.77 4.40 -10.26
C GLY A 51 4.68 5.54 -9.84
N ARG A 52 4.34 6.73 -10.32
CA ARG A 52 5.01 7.97 -9.93
C ARG A 52 3.99 8.99 -9.46
N TRP A 53 4.32 9.68 -8.39
CA TRP A 53 3.57 10.82 -7.88
C TRP A 53 4.35 12.11 -8.14
N GLN A 54 3.72 13.25 -7.85
CA GLN A 54 4.27 14.62 -7.98
C GLN A 54 5.80 14.68 -7.96
N ASN A 55 6.39 15.36 -8.95
CA ASN A 55 7.84 15.46 -9.14
C ASN A 55 8.55 14.10 -9.33
N GLU A 56 7.89 13.16 -10.01
CA GLU A 56 8.44 11.83 -10.32
C GLU A 56 8.77 10.97 -9.09
N MET A 57 8.20 11.29 -7.92
CA MET A 57 8.43 10.52 -6.70
C MET A 57 7.96 9.07 -6.91
N PRO A 58 8.82 8.06 -6.69
CA PRO A 58 8.43 6.66 -6.85
C PRO A 58 7.38 6.26 -5.82
N VAL A 59 6.37 5.50 -6.26
CA VAL A 59 5.32 4.91 -5.43
C VAL A 59 5.21 3.43 -5.77
N THR A 60 5.23 2.57 -4.76
CA THR A 60 4.93 1.15 -4.94
C THR A 60 3.86 0.68 -3.98
N PHE A 61 2.98 -0.17 -4.50
CA PHE A 61 1.99 -0.90 -3.73
C PHE A 61 2.35 -2.37 -3.75
N GLU A 62 2.21 -3.01 -2.59
CA GLU A 62 2.30 -4.45 -2.45
C GLU A 62 1.20 -4.92 -1.51
N TRP A 63 0.43 -5.94 -1.88
CA TRP A 63 -0.62 -6.44 -0.99
C TRP A 63 -0.95 -7.91 -1.21
N VAL A 64 -1.45 -8.53 -0.15
CA VAL A 64 -2.14 -9.83 -0.23
C VAL A 64 -3.62 -9.56 0.06
N PRO A 65 -4.54 -9.93 -0.87
CA PRO A 65 -5.96 -9.71 -0.68
C PRO A 65 -6.46 -10.25 0.67
N GLY A 66 -7.14 -9.39 1.41
CA GLY A 66 -7.76 -9.70 2.70
C GLY A 66 -6.78 -9.83 3.87
N GLN A 67 -5.49 -9.53 3.70
CA GLN A 67 -4.46 -9.67 4.74
C GLN A 67 -3.74 -8.34 5.05
N TYR A 68 -2.90 -7.85 4.14
CA TYR A 68 -2.09 -6.65 4.37
C TYR A 68 -1.92 -5.83 3.10
N PHE A 69 -1.62 -4.54 3.27
CA PHE A 69 -1.23 -3.60 2.23
C PHE A 69 0.01 -2.83 2.67
N ILE A 70 0.98 -2.68 1.76
CA ILE A 70 2.23 -1.95 1.97
C ILE A 70 2.30 -0.84 0.92
N LEU A 71 2.47 0.39 1.39
CA LEU A 71 2.83 1.56 0.59
C LEU A 71 4.32 1.82 0.77
N ARG A 72 5.07 1.98 -0.32
CA ARG A 72 6.41 2.56 -0.30
C ARG A 72 6.46 3.80 -1.17
N THR A 73 7.06 4.86 -0.66
CA THR A 73 7.22 6.15 -1.35
C THR A 73 8.65 6.67 -1.18
N GLY A 74 9.16 7.43 -2.16
CA GLY A 74 10.50 8.01 -2.07
C GLY A 74 10.69 8.96 -0.87
N GLU A 75 9.61 9.61 -0.43
CA GLU A 75 9.53 10.40 0.80
C GLU A 75 8.15 10.23 1.47
N GLU A 76 7.96 10.71 2.70
CA GLU A 76 6.66 10.60 3.39
C GLU A 76 5.59 11.45 2.67
N SER A 77 4.57 10.79 2.11
CA SER A 77 3.41 11.48 1.53
C SER A 77 2.16 11.33 2.40
N LYS A 78 1.89 12.36 3.22
CA LYS A 78 0.68 12.41 4.07
C LYS A 78 -0.62 12.34 3.26
N GLU A 79 -0.59 12.85 2.03
CA GLU A 79 -1.73 12.81 1.12
C GLU A 79 -2.06 11.38 0.70
N ILE A 80 -1.08 10.63 0.16
CA ILE A 80 -1.29 9.23 -0.25
C ILE A 80 -1.67 8.39 0.96
N ILE A 81 -0.97 8.54 2.09
CA ILE A 81 -1.27 7.81 3.34
C ILE A 81 -2.71 8.08 3.80
N GLY A 82 -3.13 9.34 3.77
CA GLY A 82 -4.48 9.77 4.15
C GLY A 82 -5.56 9.16 3.27
N VAL A 83 -5.36 9.16 1.95
CA VAL A 83 -6.27 8.55 0.99
C VAL A 83 -6.31 7.03 1.15
N MET A 84 -5.16 6.36 1.26
CA MET A 84 -5.11 4.90 1.41
C MET A 84 -5.78 4.45 2.71
N ARG A 85 -5.66 5.19 3.80
CA ARG A 85 -6.42 4.94 5.03
C ARG A 85 -7.95 4.96 4.79
N GLN A 86 -8.45 5.88 3.97
CA GLN A 86 -9.87 5.97 3.63
C GLN A 86 -10.30 4.82 2.71
N VAL A 87 -9.53 4.58 1.65
CA VAL A 87 -9.76 3.51 0.66
C VAL A 87 -9.78 2.15 1.34
N LEU A 88 -8.77 1.85 2.16
CA LEU A 88 -8.67 0.58 2.87
C LEU A 88 -9.62 0.49 4.05
N MET A 89 -10.25 1.58 4.50
CA MET A 89 -11.11 1.61 5.69
C MET A 89 -10.40 1.06 6.95
N MET A 90 -9.08 1.21 7.01
CA MET A 90 -8.22 0.63 8.04
C MET A 90 -7.17 1.66 8.47
N ARG A 91 -6.84 1.69 9.76
CA ARG A 91 -5.74 2.54 10.27
C ARG A 91 -4.40 1.90 9.93
N PRO A 92 -3.37 2.68 9.54
CA PRO A 92 -2.03 2.13 9.32
C PRO A 92 -1.49 1.52 10.62
N SER A 93 -0.76 0.42 10.52
CA SER A 93 -0.23 -0.34 11.65
C SER A 93 1.08 0.29 12.15
N PHE A 94 2.02 0.54 11.24
CA PHE A 94 3.33 1.12 11.55
C PHE A 94 3.97 1.74 10.29
N THR A 95 5.06 2.47 10.51
CA THR A 95 5.84 3.16 9.48
C THR A 95 7.34 3.11 9.79
N TYR A 96 8.17 3.14 8.77
CA TYR A 96 9.63 3.03 8.85
C TYR A 96 10.28 3.43 7.52
N MET A 97 11.61 3.50 7.48
CA MET A 97 12.40 3.54 6.24
C MET A 97 12.99 2.15 5.97
N ASP A 98 12.84 1.61 4.76
CA ASP A 98 13.39 0.30 4.41
C ASP A 98 14.86 0.36 3.94
N GLY A 99 15.41 -0.81 3.56
CA GLY A 99 16.81 -0.94 3.14
C GLY A 99 17.12 -0.25 1.82
N ASP A 100 16.11 0.05 1.02
CA ASP A 100 16.24 0.80 -0.24
C ASP A 100 16.08 2.32 -0.01
N GLY A 101 15.92 2.75 1.24
CA GLY A 101 15.71 4.13 1.60
C GLY A 101 14.31 4.65 1.27
N MET A 102 13.33 3.76 1.07
CA MET A 102 11.94 4.15 0.82
C MET A 102 11.19 4.33 2.14
N HIS A 103 10.30 5.33 2.19
CA HIS A 103 9.37 5.50 3.28
C HIS A 103 8.23 4.50 3.16
N VAL A 104 8.05 3.67 4.19
CA VAL A 104 7.08 2.58 4.20
C VAL A 104 5.97 2.85 5.21
N VAL A 105 4.74 2.55 4.80
CA VAL A 105 3.57 2.44 5.68
C VAL A 105 2.88 1.11 5.41
N GLU A 106 2.70 0.32 6.45
CA GLU A 106 2.00 -0.97 6.36
C GLU A 106 0.63 -0.90 7.05
N TRP A 107 -0.36 -1.57 6.47
CA TRP A 107 -1.68 -1.82 7.04
C TRP A 107 -1.90 -3.33 7.11
N HIS A 108 -2.20 -3.83 8.30
CA HIS A 108 -2.42 -5.26 8.56
C HIS A 108 -3.78 -5.47 9.22
N ARG A 109 -4.51 -6.51 8.77
CA ARG A 109 -5.79 -6.88 9.38
C ARG A 109 -5.60 -7.62 10.70
N ASP A 110 -4.88 -8.75 10.69
CA ASP A 110 -4.81 -9.66 11.85
C ASP A 110 -3.37 -10.02 12.28
N ASP A 111 -2.36 -9.76 11.44
CA ASP A 111 -0.98 -10.23 11.61
C ASP A 111 0.04 -9.13 11.99
N ALA A 112 -0.45 -7.94 12.37
CA ALA A 112 0.39 -6.77 12.65
C ALA A 112 1.47 -7.05 13.72
N GLU A 113 1.15 -7.81 14.77
CA GLU A 113 2.08 -8.14 15.86
C GLU A 113 3.17 -9.12 15.43
N THR A 114 2.83 -10.10 14.59
CA THR A 114 3.80 -11.03 14.02
C THR A 114 4.77 -10.26 13.14
N ARG A 115 4.24 -9.45 12.22
CA ARG A 115 5.04 -8.60 11.33
C ARG A 115 5.92 -7.63 12.11
N TRP A 116 5.41 -7.02 13.18
CA TRP A 116 6.19 -6.13 14.03
C TRP A 116 7.43 -6.83 14.59
N LYS A 117 7.26 -8.03 15.16
CA LYS A 117 8.39 -8.82 15.70
C LYS A 117 9.38 -9.20 14.62
N GLU A 118 8.92 -9.44 13.39
CA GLU A 118 9.79 -9.75 12.26
C GLU A 118 10.68 -8.58 11.85
N ILE A 119 10.24 -7.33 11.97
CA ILE A 119 10.99 -6.16 11.51
C ILE A 119 11.71 -5.42 12.63
N GLN A 120 11.28 -5.59 13.88
CA GLN A 120 11.88 -4.92 15.03
C GLN A 120 13.34 -5.35 15.25
N GLY A 121 14.22 -4.38 15.47
CA GLY A 121 15.64 -4.63 15.77
C GLY A 121 16.48 -5.01 14.55
N LYS A 122 15.90 -5.06 13.36
CA LYS A 122 16.61 -5.34 12.11
C LYS A 122 17.18 -4.05 11.50
N PRO A 123 18.51 -3.96 11.25
CA PRO A 123 19.16 -2.72 10.80
C PRO A 123 18.63 -2.14 9.49
N GLN A 124 18.08 -2.98 8.61
CA GLN A 124 17.48 -2.55 7.34
C GLN A 124 16.16 -1.79 7.50
N TYR A 125 15.58 -1.74 8.71
CA TYR A 125 14.34 -1.00 8.97
C TYR A 125 14.63 0.11 9.99
N GLN A 126 14.73 1.34 9.49
CA GLN A 126 15.10 2.49 10.30
C GLN A 126 13.86 3.28 10.72
N ALA A 127 13.96 4.02 11.83
CA ALA A 127 12.90 4.88 12.35
C ALA A 127 11.53 4.16 12.53
N LEU A 128 11.57 2.86 12.82
CA LEU A 128 10.36 2.04 12.99
C LEU A 128 9.47 2.54 14.13
N ARG A 129 8.21 2.81 13.81
CA ARG A 129 7.23 3.38 14.74
C ARG A 129 5.85 2.75 14.57
N ARG A 130 5.23 2.34 15.68
CA ARG A 130 3.81 1.96 15.73
C ARG A 130 2.91 3.17 15.57
N LEU A 131 1.87 3.02 14.76
CA LEU A 131 0.85 4.06 14.51
C LEU A 131 -0.47 3.73 15.20
N GLN A 132 -0.71 2.45 15.53
CA GLN A 132 -1.78 2.04 16.42
C GLN A 132 -1.24 1.93 17.85
N ARG A 133 -1.93 2.53 18.82
CA ARG A 133 -1.80 2.11 20.22
C ARG A 133 -2.59 0.80 20.34
N GLY A 134 -1.92 -0.25 20.83
CA GLY A 134 -2.59 -1.48 21.26
C GLY A 134 -3.60 -1.21 22.36
#